data_AF-A0A8H5IWN2-F1
#
_entry.id   AF-A0A8H5IWN2-F1
#
_cell.length_a   1.000
_cell.length_b   1.000
_cell.length_c   1.000
_cell.angle_alpha   90.00
_cell.angle_beta   90.00
_cell.angle_gamma   90.00
#
_symmetry.space_group_name_H-M   'P 1'
#
loop_
_entity.id
_entity.type
_entity.pdbx_description
1 polymer ?
#
loop_
_entity_poly.entity_id
_entity_poly.type
_entity_poly.pdbx_seq_one_letter_code
_entity_poly.pdbx_strand_id
1 'polypeptide(L)'
;MNPTSNQPPSAAGVHPFDTFARRAHLRAHLEYHGFWDEAHWVELTTKAEEVVCNTLNCAGYRSVSLLFFDHSVDELVWEEFIARMNVKDRHEHRWPWGPLPDAKNMAGGICHVYKNWREEKGLLVDGPDTQKPTIDKPAASGQIPDDVDTMVHVKTEFASDAGLTTHFTSALQPSLEAHIDERPGGFIKQEGDITAEQERRINVLQTEVDALEMQLADKQREIDLLRTARSSQK
;
A
#
# COMPACT_ATOMS: atom_id res chain seq x y z
N MET A 1 -13.82 -19.53 20.29
CA MET A 1 -12.68 -19.75 19.39
C MET A 1 -13.01 -20.96 18.55
N ASN A 2 -13.37 -20.78 17.28
CA ASN A 2 -13.71 -21.91 16.40
C ASN A 2 -12.42 -22.59 15.91
N PRO A 3 -12.42 -23.93 15.79
CA PRO A 3 -11.26 -24.68 15.32
C PRO A 3 -10.98 -24.30 13.87
N THR A 4 -9.74 -23.92 13.63
CA THR A 4 -9.16 -23.59 12.34
C THR A 4 -9.39 -24.71 11.34
N SER A 5 -9.94 -24.37 10.19
CA SER A 5 -9.79 -25.20 9.00
C SER A 5 -8.28 -25.45 8.80
N ASN A 6 -7.87 -26.70 8.63
CA ASN A 6 -6.49 -27.04 8.28
C ASN A 6 -6.11 -26.59 6.84
N GLN A 7 -7.01 -25.90 6.14
CA GLN A 7 -6.76 -25.39 4.80
C GLN A 7 -6.09 -24.01 4.84
N PRO A 8 -5.11 -23.75 3.96
CA PRO A 8 -4.55 -22.42 3.81
C PRO A 8 -5.64 -21.44 3.38
N PRO A 9 -5.57 -20.17 3.82
CA PRO A 9 -6.50 -19.15 3.36
C PRO A 9 -6.36 -19.00 1.85
N SER A 10 -7.50 -19.00 1.15
CA SER A 10 -7.54 -18.83 -0.29
C SER A 10 -7.60 -17.34 -0.65
N ALA A 11 -6.84 -16.94 -1.66
CA ALA A 11 -6.97 -15.61 -2.27
C ALA A 11 -8.18 -15.52 -3.22
N ALA A 12 -8.80 -16.66 -3.55
CA ALA A 12 -9.96 -16.70 -4.43
C ALA A 12 -11.13 -15.93 -3.80
N GLY A 13 -11.53 -14.84 -4.45
CA GLY A 13 -12.58 -13.93 -3.97
C GLY A 13 -12.08 -12.66 -3.28
N VAL A 14 -10.77 -12.52 -3.05
CA VAL A 14 -10.19 -11.25 -2.61
C VAL A 14 -9.99 -10.36 -3.82
N HIS A 15 -10.69 -9.23 -3.86
CA HIS A 15 -10.54 -8.28 -4.95
C HIS A 15 -9.12 -7.68 -4.93
N PRO A 16 -8.35 -7.73 -6.03
CA PRO A 16 -6.94 -7.32 -6.04
C PRO A 16 -6.77 -5.82 -5.73
N PHE A 17 -7.81 -5.01 -5.98
CA PHE A 17 -7.76 -3.57 -5.74
C PHE A 17 -8.38 -3.13 -4.41
N ASP A 18 -8.82 -4.08 -3.58
CA ASP A 18 -9.24 -3.78 -2.22
C ASP A 18 -8.02 -3.95 -1.29
N THR A 19 -7.36 -2.83 -0.95
CA THR A 19 -6.17 -2.83 -0.08
C THR A 19 -6.46 -3.49 1.26
N PHE A 20 -7.63 -3.27 1.86
CA PHE A 20 -7.97 -3.85 3.15
C PHE A 20 -8.12 -5.37 3.04
N ALA A 21 -8.86 -5.84 2.04
CA ALA A 21 -9.05 -7.27 1.81
C ALA A 21 -7.73 -7.98 1.46
N ARG A 22 -6.86 -7.36 0.64
CA ARG A 22 -5.52 -7.88 0.36
C ARG A 22 -4.70 -8.04 1.63
N ARG A 23 -4.55 -6.97 2.42
CA ARG A 23 -3.74 -7.00 3.65
C ARG A 23 -4.29 -7.99 4.68
N ALA A 24 -5.61 -8.10 4.80
CA ALA A 24 -6.24 -9.12 5.64
C ALA A 24 -5.88 -10.54 5.17
N HIS A 25 -5.87 -10.80 3.86
CA HIS A 25 -5.43 -12.09 3.32
C HIS A 25 -3.94 -12.35 3.57
N LEU A 26 -3.07 -11.36 3.31
CA LEU A 26 -1.63 -11.48 3.55
C LEU A 26 -1.34 -11.85 5.01
N ARG A 27 -1.99 -11.14 5.95
CA ARG A 27 -1.92 -11.45 7.36
C ARG A 27 -2.38 -12.88 7.67
N ALA A 28 -3.57 -13.26 7.23
CA ALA A 28 -4.10 -14.60 7.47
C ALA A 28 -3.20 -15.70 6.91
N HIS A 29 -2.59 -15.48 5.74
CA HIS A 29 -1.67 -16.42 5.11
C HIS A 29 -0.40 -16.59 5.94
N LEU A 30 0.22 -15.48 6.36
CA LEU A 30 1.42 -15.50 7.19
C LEU A 30 1.14 -16.09 8.58
N GLU A 31 -0.04 -15.81 9.17
CA GLU A 31 -0.48 -16.41 10.44
C GLU A 31 -0.65 -17.93 10.29
N TYR A 32 -1.26 -18.41 9.20
CA TYR A 32 -1.43 -19.85 8.94
C TYR A 32 -0.07 -20.59 8.85
N HIS A 33 0.93 -19.96 8.23
CA HIS A 33 2.27 -20.54 8.13
C HIS A 33 3.15 -20.28 9.36
N GLY A 34 2.68 -19.52 10.36
CA GLY A 34 3.43 -19.23 11.59
C GLY A 34 4.54 -18.20 11.42
N PHE A 35 4.48 -17.36 10.40
CA PHE A 35 5.47 -16.31 10.09
C PHE A 35 4.97 -14.89 10.35
N TRP A 36 3.72 -14.72 10.81
CA TRP A 36 3.22 -13.39 11.14
C TRP A 36 3.96 -12.80 12.34
N ASP A 37 4.61 -11.67 12.10
CA ASP A 37 5.16 -10.79 13.11
C ASP A 37 4.76 -9.36 12.72
N GLU A 38 3.91 -8.75 13.55
CA GLU A 38 3.38 -7.41 13.33
C GLU A 38 4.49 -6.35 13.30
N ALA A 39 5.49 -6.48 14.18
CA ALA A 39 6.59 -5.51 14.23
C ALA A 39 7.44 -5.59 12.95
N HIS A 40 7.71 -6.81 12.50
CA HIS A 40 8.45 -7.07 11.27
C HIS A 40 7.67 -6.66 10.02
N TRP A 41 6.36 -6.88 10.00
CA TRP A 41 5.47 -6.41 8.93
C TRP A 41 5.52 -4.89 8.78
N VAL A 42 5.42 -4.16 9.89
CA VAL A 42 5.52 -2.69 9.91
C VAL A 42 6.89 -2.24 9.39
N GLU A 43 7.98 -2.85 9.87
CA GLU A 43 9.34 -2.53 9.41
C GLU A 43 9.50 -2.76 7.89
N LEU A 44 9.06 -3.91 7.38
CA LEU A 44 9.14 -4.22 5.95
C LEU A 44 8.27 -3.29 5.12
N THR A 45 7.08 -2.94 5.60
CA THR A 45 6.17 -2.01 4.91
C THR A 45 6.85 -0.65 4.77
N THR A 46 7.43 -0.10 5.83
CA THR A 46 8.16 1.18 5.76
C THR A 46 9.35 1.12 4.80
N LYS A 47 10.11 0.01 4.78
CA LYS A 47 11.21 -0.17 3.83
C LYS A 47 10.71 -0.27 2.38
N ALA A 48 9.63 -0.99 2.15
CA ALA A 48 9.01 -1.13 0.84
C ALA A 48 8.46 0.22 0.35
N GLU A 49 7.81 1.01 1.21
CA GLU A 49 7.37 2.37 0.90
C GLU A 49 8.53 3.25 0.42
N GLU A 50 9.66 3.27 1.14
CA GLU A 50 10.85 4.03 0.75
C GLU A 50 11.37 3.60 -0.63
N VAL A 51 11.37 2.29 -0.92
CA VAL A 51 11.85 1.78 -2.21
C VAL A 51 10.89 2.09 -3.35
N VAL A 52 9.58 1.97 -3.13
CA VAL A 52 8.57 2.38 -4.10
C VAL A 52 8.70 3.88 -4.37
N CYS A 53 8.87 4.72 -3.34
CA CYS A 53 9.09 6.15 -3.49
C CYS A 53 10.33 6.46 -4.34
N ASN A 54 11.47 5.85 -4.04
CA ASN A 54 12.69 6.04 -4.82
C ASN A 54 12.51 5.60 -6.28
N THR A 55 11.87 4.46 -6.51
CA THR A 55 11.58 3.93 -7.86
C THR A 55 10.72 4.90 -8.66
N LEU A 56 9.62 5.36 -8.07
CA LEU A 56 8.70 6.30 -8.70
C LEU A 56 9.39 7.61 -9.04
N ASN A 57 10.28 8.09 -8.17
CA ASN A 57 11.05 9.28 -8.43
C ASN A 57 12.07 9.09 -9.57
N CYS A 58 12.79 7.96 -9.59
CA CYS A 58 13.70 7.61 -10.68
C CYS A 58 12.97 7.50 -12.03
N ALA A 59 11.73 6.99 -12.01
CA ALA A 59 10.85 6.94 -13.18
C ALA A 59 10.22 8.30 -13.54
N GLY A 60 10.45 9.34 -12.73
CA GLY A 60 10.01 10.71 -12.98
C GLY A 60 8.58 11.02 -12.57
N TYR A 61 7.87 10.14 -11.87
CA TYR A 61 6.49 10.41 -11.44
C TYR A 61 6.45 11.52 -10.39
N ARG A 62 5.60 12.52 -10.57
CA ARG A 62 5.33 13.56 -9.54
C ARG A 62 4.15 13.22 -8.64
N SER A 63 3.20 12.44 -9.15
CA SER A 63 2.05 11.92 -8.44
C SER A 63 1.69 10.53 -8.99
N VAL A 64 1.15 9.68 -8.12
CA VAL A 64 0.71 8.31 -8.46
C VAL A 64 -0.60 7.99 -7.76
N SER A 65 -1.33 7.04 -8.32
CA SER A 65 -2.54 6.49 -7.73
C SER A 65 -2.25 5.88 -6.35
N LEU A 66 -3.10 6.17 -5.36
CA LEU A 66 -3.05 5.51 -4.05
C LEU A 66 -3.10 3.99 -4.19
N LEU A 67 -3.98 3.52 -5.07
CA LEU A 67 -4.19 2.08 -5.29
C LEU A 67 -2.95 1.39 -5.88
N PHE A 68 -2.31 2.03 -6.86
CA PHE A 68 -1.04 1.53 -7.42
C PHE A 68 0.03 1.44 -6.33
N PHE A 69 0.16 2.48 -5.52
CA PHE A 69 1.18 2.56 -4.49
C PHE A 69 1.00 1.46 -3.44
N ASP A 70 -0.21 1.34 -2.88
CA ASP A 70 -0.53 0.31 -1.89
C ASP A 70 -0.31 -1.10 -2.43
N HIS A 71 -0.70 -1.35 -3.68
CA HIS A 71 -0.51 -2.65 -4.30
C HIS A 71 0.99 -2.97 -4.50
N SER A 72 1.79 -1.99 -4.92
CA SER A 72 3.23 -2.16 -5.13
C SER A 72 3.96 -2.42 -3.81
N VAL A 73 3.59 -1.71 -2.75
CA VAL A 73 4.13 -1.93 -1.40
C VAL A 73 3.76 -3.34 -0.90
N ASP A 74 2.49 -3.73 -1.01
CA ASP A 74 2.04 -5.04 -0.54
C ASP A 74 2.71 -6.20 -1.32
N GLU A 75 2.89 -6.06 -2.64
CA GLU A 75 3.60 -7.06 -3.46
C GLU A 75 5.08 -7.20 -3.04
N LEU A 76 5.76 -6.07 -2.82
CA LEU A 76 7.16 -6.09 -2.34
C LEU A 76 7.29 -6.74 -0.96
N VAL A 77 6.41 -6.37 -0.02
CA VAL A 77 6.40 -6.97 1.32
C VAL A 77 6.14 -8.48 1.24
N TRP A 78 5.21 -8.91 0.39
CA TRP A 78 4.93 -10.33 0.18
C TRP A 78 6.15 -11.10 -0.31
N GLU A 79 6.79 -10.64 -1.38
CA GLU A 79 7.97 -11.30 -1.95
C GLU A 79 9.10 -11.44 -0.92
N GLU A 80 9.29 -10.42 -0.06
CA GLU A 80 10.25 -10.46 1.05
C GLU A 80 9.92 -11.52 2.11
N PHE A 81 8.64 -11.67 2.46
CA PHE A 81 8.20 -12.74 3.34
C PHE A 81 8.43 -14.12 2.71
N ILE A 82 8.06 -14.31 1.44
CA ILE A 82 8.27 -15.58 0.73
C ILE A 82 9.76 -15.93 0.65
N ALA A 83 10.62 -14.95 0.37
CA ALA A 83 12.07 -15.15 0.34
C ALA A 83 12.62 -15.63 1.68
N ARG A 84 12.14 -15.08 2.81
CA ARG A 84 12.54 -15.48 4.17
C ARG A 84 12.02 -16.84 4.59
N MET A 85 10.82 -17.23 4.16
CA MET A 85 10.23 -18.53 4.55
C MET A 85 11.01 -19.73 4.01
N ASN A 86 11.94 -19.53 3.06
CA ASN A 86 12.73 -20.58 2.42
C ASN A 86 11.85 -21.74 1.93
N VAL A 87 10.69 -21.40 1.37
CA VAL A 87 9.71 -22.36 0.87
C VAL A 87 10.32 -23.17 -0.29
N LYS A 88 10.09 -24.49 -0.26
CA LYS A 88 10.62 -25.40 -1.28
C LYS A 88 10.01 -25.14 -2.66
N ASP A 89 8.73 -24.76 -2.69
CA ASP A 89 8.03 -24.41 -3.92
C ASP A 89 7.64 -22.93 -3.91
N ARG A 90 8.43 -22.10 -4.60
CA ARG A 90 8.09 -20.67 -4.75
C ARG A 90 6.86 -20.46 -5.64
N HIS A 91 6.45 -21.44 -6.45
CA HIS A 91 5.29 -21.29 -7.32
C HIS A 91 3.98 -21.31 -6.53
N GLU A 92 3.93 -22.04 -5.41
CA GLU A 92 2.77 -22.08 -4.51
C GLU A 92 2.55 -20.75 -3.77
N HIS A 93 3.60 -19.92 -3.66
CA HIS A 93 3.59 -18.66 -2.93
C HIS A 93 3.73 -17.43 -3.83
N ARG A 94 3.42 -17.55 -5.13
CA ARG A 94 3.40 -16.39 -6.02
C ARG A 94 2.39 -15.37 -5.53
N TRP A 95 2.69 -14.09 -5.77
CA TRP A 95 1.73 -13.01 -5.60
C TRP A 95 0.39 -13.42 -6.26
N PRO A 96 -0.69 -13.57 -5.48
CA PRO A 96 -1.89 -14.25 -5.95
C PRO A 96 -2.78 -13.35 -6.80
N TRP A 97 -2.54 -12.04 -6.74
CA TRP A 97 -3.28 -11.03 -7.47
C TRP A 97 -2.57 -10.73 -8.80
N GLY A 98 -3.35 -10.50 -9.84
CA GLY A 98 -2.86 -10.40 -11.20
C GLY A 98 -2.11 -9.09 -11.48
N PRO A 99 -2.34 -8.46 -12.64
CA PRO A 99 -1.55 -7.30 -13.05
C PRO A 99 -1.70 -6.13 -12.09
N LEU A 100 -0.63 -5.35 -12.03
CA LEU A 100 -0.54 -4.13 -11.26
C LEU A 100 -1.64 -3.12 -11.68
N PRO A 101 -2.23 -2.38 -10.74
CA PRO A 101 -3.08 -1.23 -11.09
C PRO A 101 -2.33 -0.24 -11.99
N ASP A 102 -3.05 0.61 -12.72
CA ASP A 102 -2.40 1.70 -13.47
C ASP A 102 -1.95 2.80 -12.50
N ALA A 103 -0.64 3.09 -12.49
CA ALA A 103 -0.04 4.19 -11.73
C ALA A 103 -0.72 5.54 -11.97
N LYS A 104 -1.27 5.71 -13.19
CA LYS A 104 -1.85 6.95 -13.66
C LYS A 104 -3.36 7.07 -13.38
N ASN A 105 -4.00 5.99 -12.94
CA ASN A 105 -5.44 5.98 -12.67
C ASN A 105 -5.76 6.52 -11.26
N MET A 106 -6.11 7.81 -11.19
CA MET A 106 -6.40 8.53 -9.95
C MET A 106 -7.83 8.33 -9.41
N ALA A 107 -8.61 7.38 -9.92
CA ALA A 107 -9.99 7.14 -9.45
C ALA A 107 -10.08 6.82 -7.94
N GLY A 108 -9.03 6.22 -7.37
CA GLY A 108 -8.90 5.96 -5.93
C GLY A 108 -8.19 7.06 -5.14
N GLY A 109 -7.89 8.20 -5.76
CA GLY A 109 -7.14 9.30 -5.17
C GLY A 109 -5.62 9.22 -5.40
N ILE A 110 -4.94 10.29 -4.99
CA ILE A 110 -3.48 10.42 -5.08
C ILE A 110 -2.84 9.81 -3.83
N CYS A 111 -1.72 9.12 -4.00
CA CYS A 111 -0.95 8.62 -2.87
C CYS A 111 -0.33 9.78 -2.06
N HIS A 112 -0.79 9.96 -0.83
CA HIS A 112 -0.26 10.97 0.08
C HIS A 112 1.12 10.62 0.65
N VAL A 113 1.44 9.34 0.79
CA VAL A 113 2.77 8.88 1.26
C VAL A 113 3.85 9.34 0.29
N TYR A 114 3.69 9.03 -1.00
CA TYR A 114 4.64 9.44 -2.02
C TYR A 114 4.69 10.96 -2.20
N LYS A 115 3.54 11.63 -2.13
CA LYS A 115 3.46 13.09 -2.15
C LYS A 115 4.30 13.71 -1.04
N ASN A 116 4.07 13.32 0.21
CA ASN A 116 4.77 13.87 1.37
C ASN A 116 6.27 13.58 1.29
N TRP A 117 6.64 12.35 0.90
CA TRP A 117 8.03 11.96 0.68
C TRP A 117 8.74 12.88 -0.33
N ARG A 118 8.08 13.25 -1.44
CA ARG A 118 8.63 14.22 -2.41
C ARG A 118 8.78 15.62 -1.80
N GLU A 119 7.78 16.10 -1.06
CA GLU A 119 7.83 17.41 -0.40
C GLU A 119 8.98 17.50 0.61
N GLU A 120 9.19 16.46 1.43
CA GLU A 120 10.28 16.36 2.39
C GLU A 120 11.67 16.38 1.72
N LYS A 121 11.78 15.86 0.49
CA LYS A 121 13.00 15.90 -0.33
C LYS A 121 13.15 17.21 -1.13
N GLY A 122 12.22 18.17 -1.00
CA GLY A 122 12.22 19.43 -1.75
C GLY A 122 11.94 19.24 -3.25
N LEU A 123 11.28 18.15 -3.63
CA LEU A 123 10.94 17.82 -5.01
C LEU A 123 9.60 18.42 -5.41
N LEU A 124 9.41 18.63 -6.71
CA LEU A 124 8.15 19.16 -7.25
C LEU A 124 7.02 18.13 -7.06
N VAL A 125 5.86 18.63 -6.64
CA VAL A 125 4.62 17.90 -6.46
C VAL A 125 3.52 18.57 -7.27
N ASP A 126 2.62 17.77 -7.82
CA ASP A 126 1.46 18.29 -8.54
C ASP A 126 0.52 19.04 -7.57
N GLY A 127 0.10 20.26 -7.96
CA GLY A 127 -0.76 21.09 -7.12
C GLY A 127 -2.13 20.45 -6.86
N PRO A 128 -2.89 20.92 -5.84
CA PRO A 128 -4.15 20.31 -5.42
C PRO A 128 -5.20 20.17 -6.54
N ASP A 129 -5.14 21.03 -7.57
CA ASP A 129 -6.05 21.02 -8.71
C ASP A 129 -5.63 20.05 -9.84
N THR A 130 -4.43 19.46 -9.75
CA THR A 130 -3.85 18.60 -10.79
C THR A 130 -3.97 17.15 -10.36
N GLN A 131 -5.14 16.55 -10.55
CA GLN A 131 -5.33 15.10 -10.39
C GLN A 131 -4.80 14.29 -11.57
N LYS A 132 -3.84 14.84 -12.31
CA LYS A 132 -3.20 14.16 -13.45
C LYS A 132 -1.77 13.81 -13.08
N PRO A 133 -1.38 12.53 -13.21
CA PRO A 133 0.00 12.10 -13.05
C PRO A 133 0.87 12.85 -14.05
N THR A 134 1.74 13.70 -13.55
CA THR A 134 2.76 14.35 -14.35
C THR A 134 4.07 13.62 -14.19
N ILE A 135 4.72 13.32 -15.31
CA ILE A 135 6.09 12.81 -15.32
C ILE A 135 7.02 14.00 -15.55
N ASP A 136 7.99 14.20 -14.67
CA ASP A 136 9.13 15.07 -14.92
C ASP A 136 9.78 14.60 -16.23
N LYS A 137 9.65 15.40 -17.29
CA LYS A 137 10.34 15.09 -18.55
C LYS A 137 11.83 14.99 -18.24
N PRO A 138 12.47 13.81 -18.40
CA PRO A 138 13.90 13.71 -18.12
C PRO A 138 14.63 14.67 -19.04
N ALA A 139 15.55 15.45 -18.46
CA ALA A 139 16.50 16.24 -19.23
C ALA A 139 17.18 15.28 -20.21
N ALA A 140 17.03 15.56 -21.51
CA ALA A 140 17.32 14.64 -22.61
C ALA A 140 18.55 13.74 -22.36
N SER A 141 18.28 12.49 -22.01
CA SER A 141 19.20 11.36 -22.18
C SER A 141 18.33 10.25 -22.76
N GLY A 142 18.52 10.00 -24.05
CA GLY A 142 17.66 9.12 -24.84
C GLY A 142 17.80 7.68 -24.40
N GLN A 143 16.78 7.17 -23.73
CA GLN A 143 16.33 5.78 -23.76
C GLN A 143 14.94 5.77 -23.14
N ILE A 144 13.94 5.33 -23.91
CA ILE A 144 12.58 5.05 -23.43
C ILE A 144 12.63 3.59 -22.94
N PRO A 145 12.49 3.29 -21.65
CA PRO A 145 12.11 1.95 -21.21
C PRO A 145 10.59 1.86 -21.24
N ASP A 146 10.06 0.78 -21.80
CA ASP A 146 8.64 0.47 -21.75
C ASP A 146 8.15 0.45 -20.28
N ASP A 147 6.98 1.05 -20.03
CA ASP A 147 6.31 1.33 -18.74
C ASP A 147 6.11 0.08 -17.82
N VAL A 148 6.57 -1.12 -18.24
CA VAL A 148 6.42 -2.41 -17.55
C VAL A 148 7.76 -2.96 -17.00
N ASP A 149 8.91 -2.44 -17.45
CA ASP A 149 10.22 -3.03 -17.15
C ASP A 149 10.92 -2.38 -15.93
N THR A 150 10.46 -1.21 -15.50
CA THR A 150 11.06 -0.47 -14.38
C THR A 150 10.90 -1.18 -13.05
N MET A 151 9.75 -1.81 -12.78
CA MET A 151 9.53 -2.50 -11.51
C MET A 151 10.15 -3.90 -11.47
N VAL A 152 10.43 -4.49 -12.65
CA VAL A 152 11.24 -5.71 -12.78
C VAL A 152 12.70 -5.43 -12.38
N HIS A 153 13.22 -4.24 -12.70
CA HIS A 153 14.58 -3.83 -12.30
C HIS A 153 14.73 -3.64 -10.78
N VAL A 154 13.71 -3.11 -10.10
CA VAL A 154 13.68 -2.89 -8.63
C VAL A 154 13.83 -4.19 -7.83
N LYS A 155 13.34 -5.32 -8.36
CA LYS A 155 13.51 -6.66 -7.76
C LYS A 155 14.98 -7.05 -7.60
N THR A 156 15.91 -6.38 -8.31
CA THR A 156 17.35 -6.65 -8.26
C THR A 156 18.08 -5.83 -7.19
N GLU A 157 17.64 -4.60 -6.92
CA GLU A 157 18.30 -3.70 -5.95
C GLU A 157 17.87 -3.99 -4.50
N PHE A 158 16.60 -4.34 -4.26
CA PHE A 158 16.13 -4.68 -2.90
C PHE A 158 16.79 -5.95 -2.33
N ALA A 159 17.01 -6.96 -3.20
CA ALA A 159 17.68 -8.21 -2.83
C ALA A 159 19.14 -8.01 -2.40
N SER A 160 19.79 -6.96 -2.91
CA SER A 160 21.20 -6.65 -2.64
C SER A 160 21.40 -6.05 -1.25
N ASP A 161 20.47 -5.22 -0.76
CA ASP A 161 20.55 -4.60 0.58
C ASP A 161 20.09 -5.57 1.70
N ALA A 162 19.25 -6.56 1.35
CA ALA A 162 18.83 -7.65 2.24
C ALA A 162 19.84 -8.82 2.34
N GLY A 163 20.96 -8.78 1.60
CA GLY A 163 22.00 -9.80 1.65
C GLY A 163 21.63 -11.16 1.03
N LEU A 164 20.71 -11.18 0.04
CA LEU A 164 20.24 -12.41 -0.59
C LEU A 164 20.63 -12.46 -2.08
N THR A 165 21.45 -13.46 -2.44
CA THR A 165 21.79 -13.78 -3.83
C THR A 165 20.56 -14.32 -4.58
N THR A 166 20.09 -13.57 -5.59
CA THR A 166 19.01 -14.01 -6.48
C THR A 166 19.55 -14.35 -7.88
N HIS A 167 19.46 -15.63 -8.25
CA HIS A 167 19.51 -16.06 -9.66
C HIS A 167 18.09 -15.99 -10.22
N PHE A 168 17.77 -14.96 -11.00
CA PHE A 168 16.51 -14.89 -11.76
C PHE A 168 16.77 -15.23 -13.24
N THR A 169 16.31 -16.39 -13.68
CA THR A 169 16.14 -16.71 -15.10
C THR A 169 14.75 -16.28 -15.54
N SER A 170 14.70 -15.23 -16.36
CA SER A 170 13.53 -14.79 -17.10
C SER A 170 13.20 -15.80 -18.20
N ALA A 171 11.98 -16.32 -18.20
CA ALA A 171 11.42 -17.09 -19.31
C ALA A 171 10.04 -16.52 -19.65
N LEU A 172 10.02 -15.59 -20.60
CA LEU A 172 8.86 -15.18 -21.36
C LEU A 172 8.43 -16.33 -22.28
N GLN A 173 7.15 -16.71 -22.25
CA GLN A 173 6.45 -17.20 -23.44
C GLN A 173 5.05 -16.56 -23.54
N PRO A 174 4.66 -16.06 -24.72
CA PRO A 174 3.30 -15.59 -24.99
C PRO A 174 2.46 -16.73 -25.58
N SER A 175 1.18 -16.83 -25.21
CA SER A 175 0.20 -17.56 -26.01
C SER A 175 -1.24 -17.11 -25.77
N LEU A 176 -1.77 -16.47 -26.82
CA LEU A 176 -3.10 -16.57 -27.43
C LEU A 176 -4.39 -16.40 -26.60
N GLU A 177 -5.11 -15.34 -27.00
CA GLU A 177 -6.53 -15.31 -27.40
C GLU A 177 -7.56 -16.12 -26.60
N ALA A 178 -8.43 -15.39 -25.89
CA ALA A 178 -9.80 -15.82 -25.65
C ALA A 178 -10.76 -14.65 -25.87
N HIS A 179 -11.59 -14.83 -26.90
CA HIS A 179 -12.74 -14.05 -27.30
C HIS A 179 -13.81 -14.07 -26.19
N ILE A 180 -14.26 -12.90 -25.73
CA ILE A 180 -15.42 -12.82 -24.83
C ILE A 180 -16.51 -11.95 -25.47
N ASP A 181 -17.64 -12.63 -25.62
CA ASP A 181 -18.93 -12.27 -26.19
C ASP A 181 -19.63 -11.19 -25.34
N GLU A 182 -20.16 -10.16 -26.01
CA GLU A 182 -20.94 -9.10 -25.37
C GLU A 182 -22.35 -9.63 -25.03
N ARG A 183 -22.78 -9.51 -23.78
CA ARG A 183 -24.20 -9.55 -23.44
C ARG A 183 -24.59 -8.47 -22.43
N PRO A 184 -25.58 -7.61 -22.75
CA PRO A 184 -26.02 -6.53 -21.88
C PRO A 184 -27.13 -6.99 -20.93
N GLY A 185 -27.10 -6.53 -19.68
CA GLY A 185 -28.23 -6.65 -18.78
C GLY A 185 -27.98 -6.17 -17.36
N GLY A 186 -28.76 -5.18 -16.93
CA GLY A 186 -29.21 -5.08 -15.54
C GLY A 186 -28.55 -4.02 -14.66
N PHE A 187 -29.00 -2.76 -14.81
CA PHE A 187 -28.93 -1.74 -13.77
C PHE A 187 -29.52 -2.23 -12.44
N ILE A 188 -28.76 -2.14 -11.34
CA ILE A 188 -29.32 -1.91 -10.00
C ILE A 188 -28.52 -0.76 -9.36
N LYS A 189 -29.19 0.38 -9.20
CA LYS A 189 -28.70 1.55 -8.47
C LYS A 189 -28.63 1.22 -6.97
N GLN A 190 -27.42 1.17 -6.40
CA GLN A 190 -27.18 1.17 -4.94
C GLN A 190 -26.05 2.12 -4.50
N GLU A 191 -25.72 3.14 -5.31
CA GLU A 191 -24.62 4.08 -5.02
C GLU A 191 -24.97 5.19 -4.00
N GLY A 192 -26.21 5.25 -3.49
CA GLY A 192 -26.67 6.34 -2.62
C GLY A 192 -26.50 6.11 -1.10
N ASP A 193 -26.44 4.87 -0.63
CA ASP A 193 -26.49 4.56 0.81
C ASP A 193 -25.10 4.44 1.46
N ILE A 194 -24.05 4.13 0.68
CA ILE A 194 -22.69 3.91 1.19
C ILE A 194 -22.03 5.24 1.61
N THR A 195 -22.29 6.31 0.86
CA THR A 195 -21.75 7.65 1.14
C THR A 195 -22.33 8.25 2.41
N ALA A 196 -23.65 8.11 2.63
CA ALA A 196 -24.32 8.63 3.82
C ALA A 196 -23.86 7.93 5.11
N GLU A 197 -23.59 6.62 5.05
CA GLU A 197 -23.08 5.88 6.20
C GLU A 197 -21.62 6.24 6.51
N GLN A 198 -20.81 6.45 5.48
CA GLN A 198 -19.44 6.91 5.65
C GLN A 198 -19.37 8.32 6.24
N GLU A 199 -20.23 9.24 5.80
CA GLU A 199 -20.36 10.58 6.40
C GLU A 199 -20.79 10.53 7.86
N ARG A 200 -21.74 9.64 8.23
CA ARG A 200 -22.13 9.44 9.63
C ARG A 200 -20.96 8.97 10.49
N ARG A 201 -20.17 8.02 10.00
CA ARG A 201 -18.97 7.52 10.70
C ARG A 201 -17.93 8.62 10.90
N ILE A 202 -17.69 9.44 9.87
CA ILE A 202 -16.77 10.58 9.96
C ILE A 202 -17.23 11.57 11.05
N ASN A 203 -18.53 11.90 11.07
CA ASN A 203 -19.07 12.82 12.08
C ASN A 203 -18.98 12.28 13.51
N VAL A 204 -19.19 10.97 13.69
CA VAL A 204 -19.04 10.31 15.00
C VAL A 204 -17.58 10.36 15.46
N LEU A 205 -16.64 9.99 14.60
CA LEU A 205 -15.21 10.03 14.91
C LEU A 205 -14.74 11.44 15.21
N GLN A 206 -15.22 12.46 14.48
CA GLN A 206 -14.89 13.85 14.76
C GLN A 206 -15.36 14.27 16.16
N THR A 207 -16.56 13.86 16.56
CA THR A 207 -17.11 14.16 17.89
C THR A 207 -16.29 13.48 19.00
N GLU A 208 -15.81 12.26 18.77
CA GLU A 208 -14.95 11.55 19.71
C GLU A 208 -13.57 12.21 19.85
N VAL A 209 -12.99 12.68 18.74
CA VAL A 209 -11.73 13.44 18.75
C VAL A 209 -11.89 14.72 19.56
N ASP A 210 -12.91 15.52 19.31
CA ASP A 210 -13.18 16.77 20.03
C ASP A 210 -13.36 16.52 21.55
N ALA A 211 -14.02 15.41 21.91
CA ALA A 211 -14.21 15.02 23.31
C ALA A 211 -12.88 14.63 23.98
N LEU A 212 -11.99 13.91 23.28
CA LEU A 212 -10.67 13.54 23.78
C LEU A 212 -9.75 14.75 23.93
N GLU A 213 -9.80 15.70 23.00
CA GLU A 213 -9.05 16.96 23.10
C GLU A 213 -9.47 17.77 24.34
N MET A 214 -10.77 17.83 24.62
CA MET A 214 -11.29 18.50 25.82
C MET A 214 -10.80 17.82 27.10
N GLN A 215 -10.81 16.48 27.16
CA GLN A 215 -10.29 15.73 28.31
C GLN A 215 -8.78 15.96 28.51
N LEU A 216 -8.01 16.02 27.41
CA LEU A 216 -6.59 16.31 27.46
C LEU A 216 -6.32 17.72 28.02
N ALA A 217 -7.10 18.71 27.59
CA ALA A 217 -6.99 20.08 28.09
C ALA A 217 -7.32 20.20 29.59
N ASP A 218 -8.32 19.46 30.07
CA ASP A 218 -8.65 19.40 31.50
C ASP A 218 -7.54 18.74 32.32
N LYS A 219 -6.98 17.63 31.82
CA LYS A 219 -5.84 16.96 32.46
C LYS A 219 -4.59 17.83 32.51
N GLN A 220 -4.35 18.60 31.46
CA GLN A 220 -3.23 19.54 31.43
C GLN A 220 -3.41 20.65 32.48
N ARG A 221 -4.63 21.20 32.63
CA ARG A 221 -4.95 22.17 33.70
C ARG A 221 -4.74 21.57 35.10
N GLU A 222 -5.15 20.32 35.31
CA GLU A 222 -4.94 19.61 36.59
C GLU A 222 -3.44 19.49 36.93
N ILE A 223 -2.61 19.12 35.94
CA ILE A 223 -1.16 19.04 36.10
C ILE A 223 -0.55 20.39 36.49
N ASP A 224 -0.97 21.48 35.84
CA ASP A 224 -0.42 22.80 36.10
C ASP A 224 -0.82 23.36 37.47
N LEU A 225 -2.04 23.04 37.94
CA LEU A 225 -2.46 23.31 39.32
C LEU A 225 -1.58 22.57 40.33
N LEU A 226 -1.31 21.28 40.11
CA LEU A 226 -0.45 20.49 40.99
C LEU A 226 1.00 21.00 41.01
N ARG A 227 1.54 21.42 39.85
CA ARG A 227 2.86 22.04 39.75
C ARG A 227 2.94 23.34 40.54
N THR A 228 1.90 24.17 40.46
CA THR A 228 1.81 25.44 41.19
C THR A 228 1.75 25.18 42.69
N ALA A 229 0.87 24.28 43.15
CA ALA A 229 0.75 23.92 44.55
C ALA A 229 2.05 23.36 45.14
N ARG A 230 2.76 22.52 44.39
CA ARG A 230 4.07 21.96 44.81
C ARG A 230 5.16 23.03 44.90
N SER A 231 5.11 24.04 44.04
CA SER A 231 6.09 25.14 44.04
C SER A 231 5.90 26.07 45.25
N SER A 232 4.68 26.23 45.75
CA SER A 232 4.37 27.05 46.93
C SER A 232 4.71 26.39 48.27
N GLN A 233 5.08 25.11 48.29
CA GLN A 233 5.47 24.37 49.51
C GLN A 233 6.99 24.30 49.73
N LYS A 234 7.79 24.85 48.82
CA LYS A 234 9.25 24.99 48.97
C LYS A 234 9.59 26.42 49.36
#